data_AF-G3IRR8-F1
#
_entry.id   AF-G3IRR8-F1
#
_cell.length_a   1.000
_cell.length_b   1.000
_cell.length_c   1.000
_cell.angle_alpha   90.00
_cell.angle_beta   90.00
_cell.angle_gamma   90.00
#
_symmetry.space_group_name_H-M   'P 1'
#
loop_
_entity.id
_entity.type
_entity.pdbx_description
1 polymer ?
#
loop_
_entity_poly.entity_id
_entity_poly.type
_entity_poly.pdbx_seq_one_letter_code
_entity_poly.pdbx_strand_id
1 'polypeptide(L)'
;MPANDSVQFFLRLVKEKHQRLIETSEPLLKALASEDPDNKMACATAMLGAAKDLQVLCSSNDVPSWLMQVIKFVTAYTAGQWSAYDLLKNFISIKTSLENYQWVFDVNPETAFDFDLIFEHFKKESRLPELFDLIIQILEEIKLSGEIDSVIMLRSLEKVIATIKKSKDGSYFSVNSAWEFLLNFLKNYMWGELFNIPVLGTALEALEKTINETNEEMFKLHQLVQEEMSKTVENEIKVLKDKSKFPFIAYDKSGHLLENPASPRLPNATA
;
A
#
# COMPACT_ATOMS: atom_id res chain seq x y z
N MET A 1 -7.74 -10.87 -20.39
CA MET A 1 -7.68 -12.35 -20.48
C MET A 1 -9.04 -12.89 -20.04
N PRO A 2 -9.64 -13.86 -20.76
CA PRO A 2 -10.93 -14.42 -20.32
C PRO A 2 -10.71 -15.13 -18.98
N ALA A 3 -11.54 -14.81 -18.00
CA ALA A 3 -11.53 -15.49 -16.70
C ALA A 3 -11.68 -17.00 -16.95
N ASN A 4 -10.87 -17.82 -16.29
CA ASN A 4 -10.98 -19.27 -16.40
C ASN A 4 -12.39 -19.69 -15.90
N ASP A 5 -13.29 -20.05 -16.82
CA ASP A 5 -14.69 -20.35 -16.53
C ASP A 5 -14.85 -21.45 -15.47
N SER A 6 -13.88 -22.37 -15.40
CA SER A 6 -13.85 -23.44 -14.39
C SER A 6 -13.61 -22.89 -12.98
N VAL A 7 -12.76 -21.86 -12.85
CA VAL A 7 -12.48 -21.19 -11.57
C VAL A 7 -13.69 -20.37 -11.14
N GLN A 8 -14.33 -19.64 -12.06
CA GLN A 8 -15.55 -18.89 -11.76
C GLN A 8 -16.70 -19.81 -11.35
N PHE A 9 -16.86 -20.96 -12.02
CA PHE A 9 -17.82 -21.98 -11.63
C PHE A 9 -17.54 -22.52 -10.23
N PHE A 10 -16.29 -22.85 -9.91
CA PHE A 10 -15.89 -23.33 -8.59
C PHE A 10 -16.14 -22.30 -7.49
N LEU A 11 -15.75 -21.03 -7.71
CA LEU A 11 -15.99 -19.94 -6.75
C LEU A 11 -17.48 -19.73 -6.49
N ARG A 12 -18.30 -19.80 -7.55
CA ARG A 12 -19.76 -19.72 -7.41
C ARG A 12 -20.29 -20.90 -6.58
N LEU A 13 -19.82 -22.11 -6.85
CA LEU A 13 -20.24 -23.31 -6.12
C LEU A 13 -19.90 -23.22 -4.61
N VAL A 14 -18.71 -22.74 -4.25
CA VAL A 14 -18.34 -22.52 -2.84
C VAL A 14 -19.28 -21.50 -2.20
N LYS A 15 -19.51 -20.35 -2.86
CA LYS A 15 -20.41 -19.31 -2.34
C LYS A 15 -21.83 -19.84 -2.16
N GLU A 16 -22.35 -20.61 -3.11
CA GLU A 16 -23.67 -21.25 -3.03
C GLU A 16 -23.74 -22.23 -1.84
N LYS A 17 -22.71 -23.05 -1.61
CA LYS A 17 -22.67 -23.98 -0.47
C LYS A 17 -22.53 -23.28 0.88
N HIS A 18 -21.74 -22.21 0.94
CA HIS A 18 -21.61 -21.38 2.15
C HIS A 18 -22.93 -20.65 2.47
N GLN A 19 -23.58 -20.08 1.46
CA GLN A 19 -24.90 -19.46 1.62
C GLN A 19 -25.94 -20.48 2.11
N ARG A 20 -25.94 -21.69 1.55
CA ARG A 20 -26.82 -22.78 2.00
C ARG A 20 -26.54 -23.16 3.47
N LEU A 21 -25.29 -23.15 3.91
CA LEU A 21 -24.95 -23.40 5.31
C LEU A 21 -25.49 -22.28 6.22
N ILE A 22 -25.37 -21.01 5.80
CA ILE A 22 -25.96 -19.86 6.50
C ILE A 22 -27.48 -20.03 6.61
N GLU A 23 -28.16 -20.40 5.53
CA GLU A 23 -29.62 -20.61 5.50
C GLU A 23 -30.07 -21.75 6.43
N THR A 24 -29.23 -22.77 6.65
CA THR A 24 -29.55 -23.84 7.62
C THR A 24 -29.33 -23.44 9.09
N SER A 25 -28.61 -22.35 9.35
CA SER A 25 -28.29 -21.92 10.72
C SER A 25 -29.50 -21.32 11.45
N GLU A 26 -30.33 -20.52 10.76
CA GLU A 26 -31.49 -19.86 11.36
C GLU A 26 -32.60 -20.87 11.75
N PRO A 27 -32.99 -21.84 10.90
CA PRO A 27 -33.90 -22.91 11.29
C PRO A 27 -33.38 -23.74 12.47
N LEU A 28 -32.08 -24.03 12.53
CA LEU A 28 -31.49 -24.75 13.66
C LEU A 28 -31.64 -23.96 14.96
N LEU A 29 -31.30 -22.66 14.96
CA LEU A 29 -31.45 -21.81 16.14
C LEU A 29 -32.91 -21.76 16.63
N LYS A 30 -33.87 -21.67 15.70
CA LYS A 30 -35.31 -21.72 16.02
C LYS A 30 -35.72 -23.08 16.59
N ALA A 31 -35.25 -24.18 15.98
CA ALA A 31 -35.56 -25.53 16.43
C ALA A 31 -34.99 -25.82 17.83
N LEU A 32 -33.77 -25.35 18.12
CA LEU A 32 -33.13 -25.54 19.43
C LEU A 32 -33.91 -24.89 20.59
N ALA A 33 -34.63 -23.79 20.30
CA ALA A 33 -35.51 -23.11 21.26
C ALA A 33 -36.90 -23.77 21.40
N SER A 34 -37.29 -24.67 20.50
CA SER A 34 -38.58 -25.38 20.56
C SER A 34 -38.53 -26.58 21.52
N GLU A 35 -39.67 -27.19 21.84
CA GLU A 35 -39.72 -28.44 22.65
C GLU A 35 -39.70 -29.71 21.79
N ASP A 36 -39.71 -29.58 20.46
CA ASP A 36 -39.78 -30.71 19.52
C ASP A 36 -38.39 -31.35 19.31
N PRO A 37 -38.14 -32.57 19.83
CA PRO A 37 -36.85 -33.23 19.70
C PRO A 37 -36.57 -33.73 18.27
N ASP A 38 -37.60 -34.12 17.53
CA ASP A 38 -37.46 -34.65 16.16
C ASP A 38 -37.09 -33.52 15.21
N ASN A 39 -37.72 -32.35 15.36
CA ASN A 39 -37.39 -31.15 14.61
C ASN A 39 -35.96 -30.66 14.88
N LYS A 40 -35.50 -30.71 16.15
CA LYS A 40 -34.11 -30.38 16.50
C LYS A 40 -33.11 -31.29 15.82
N MET A 41 -33.35 -32.60 15.85
CA MET A 41 -32.48 -33.58 15.21
C MET A 41 -32.47 -33.43 13.69
N ALA A 42 -33.62 -33.16 13.07
CA ALA A 42 -33.74 -32.91 11.64
C ALA A 42 -32.94 -31.66 11.20
N CYS A 43 -33.10 -30.54 11.90
CA CYS A 43 -32.35 -29.31 11.60
C CYS A 43 -30.84 -29.47 11.84
N ALA A 44 -30.43 -30.17 12.90
CA ALA A 44 -29.03 -30.44 13.18
C ALA A 44 -28.41 -31.31 12.07
N THR A 45 -29.12 -32.34 11.62
CA THR A 45 -28.67 -33.22 10.53
C THR A 45 -28.55 -32.46 9.21
N ALA A 46 -29.51 -31.58 8.90
CA ALA A 46 -29.47 -30.73 7.72
C ALA A 46 -28.25 -29.78 7.73
N MET A 47 -27.98 -29.15 8.88
CA MET A 47 -26.82 -28.27 9.03
C MET A 47 -25.50 -29.03 8.94
N LEU A 48 -25.41 -30.22 9.53
CA LEU A 48 -24.23 -31.07 9.42
C LEU A 48 -23.96 -31.49 7.97
N GLY A 49 -25.02 -31.81 7.22
CA GLY A 49 -24.93 -32.09 5.79
C GLY A 49 -24.40 -30.90 5.01
N ALA A 50 -24.95 -29.70 5.22
CA ALA A 50 -24.49 -28.48 4.56
C ALA A 50 -23.02 -28.14 4.90
N ALA A 51 -22.60 -28.37 6.15
CA ALA A 51 -21.23 -28.12 6.59
C ALA A 51 -20.24 -29.11 5.96
N LYS A 52 -20.59 -30.39 5.88
CA LYS A 52 -19.76 -31.41 5.22
C LYS A 52 -19.68 -31.20 3.71
N ASP A 53 -20.79 -30.82 3.06
CA ASP A 53 -20.82 -30.46 1.65
C ASP A 53 -19.84 -29.33 1.33
N LEU A 54 -19.79 -28.30 2.19
CA LEU A 54 -18.87 -27.18 2.05
C LEU A 54 -17.42 -27.61 2.31
N GLN A 55 -17.19 -28.45 3.33
CA GLN A 55 -15.86 -28.96 3.67
C GLN A 55 -15.24 -29.76 2.52
N VAL A 56 -16.02 -30.56 1.79
CA VAL A 56 -15.53 -31.37 0.66
C VAL A 56 -15.02 -30.50 -0.50
N LEU A 57 -15.49 -29.25 -0.59
CA LEU A 57 -15.03 -28.31 -1.62
C LEU A 57 -13.72 -27.59 -1.24
N CYS A 58 -13.28 -27.67 0.02
CA CYS A 58 -12.07 -27.02 0.50
C CYS A 58 -10.89 -28.00 0.54
N SER A 59 -9.69 -27.53 0.17
CA SER A 59 -8.46 -28.27 0.47
C SER A 59 -8.27 -28.37 1.98
N SER A 60 -7.56 -29.38 2.48
CA SER A 60 -7.34 -29.58 3.92
C SER A 60 -6.72 -28.38 4.65
N ASN A 61 -5.98 -27.54 3.93
CA ASN A 61 -5.33 -26.33 4.47
C ASN A 61 -6.22 -25.08 4.40
N ASP A 62 -7.28 -25.10 3.59
CA ASP A 62 -8.14 -23.94 3.30
C ASP A 62 -9.48 -24.02 4.05
N VAL A 63 -9.67 -25.02 4.92
CA VAL A 63 -10.87 -25.17 5.73
C VAL A 63 -10.85 -24.15 6.86
N PRO A 64 -11.79 -23.19 6.90
CA PRO A 64 -11.82 -22.21 7.97
C PRO A 64 -12.06 -22.87 9.33
N SER A 65 -11.45 -22.32 10.39
CA SER A 65 -11.59 -22.85 11.75
C SER A 65 -13.04 -22.90 12.22
N TRP A 66 -13.87 -21.94 11.81
CA TRP A 66 -15.29 -21.92 12.12
C TRP A 66 -16.03 -23.12 11.50
N LEU A 67 -15.66 -23.57 10.29
CA LEU A 67 -16.31 -24.69 9.61
C LEU A 67 -16.02 -26.02 10.32
N MET A 68 -14.75 -26.21 10.71
CA MET A 68 -14.34 -27.35 11.56
C MET A 68 -15.10 -27.36 12.90
N GLN A 69 -15.31 -26.19 13.49
CA GLN A 69 -16.04 -26.04 14.75
C GLN A 69 -17.53 -26.36 14.58
N VAL A 70 -18.20 -25.86 13.52
CA VAL A 70 -19.59 -26.22 13.20
C VAL A 70 -19.74 -27.74 13.10
N ILE A 71 -18.88 -28.39 12.30
CA ILE A 71 -18.94 -29.84 12.09
C ILE A 71 -18.76 -30.58 13.41
N LYS A 72 -17.79 -30.17 14.24
CA LYS A 72 -17.55 -30.76 15.56
C LYS A 72 -18.78 -30.62 16.47
N PHE A 73 -19.33 -29.41 16.59
CA PHE A 73 -20.42 -29.11 17.52
C PHE A 73 -21.71 -29.84 17.14
N VAL A 74 -22.07 -29.79 15.86
CA VAL A 74 -23.29 -30.43 15.37
C VAL A 74 -23.14 -31.95 15.39
N THR A 75 -21.96 -32.50 15.08
CA THR A 75 -21.71 -33.96 15.21
C THR A 75 -21.88 -34.42 16.66
N ALA A 76 -21.30 -33.71 17.63
CA ALA A 76 -21.42 -34.06 19.04
C ALA A 76 -22.88 -34.04 19.53
N TYR A 77 -23.69 -33.09 19.05
CA TYR A 77 -25.13 -33.04 19.33
C TYR A 77 -25.89 -34.22 18.68
N THR A 78 -25.67 -34.48 17.39
CA THR A 78 -26.35 -35.59 16.69
C THR A 78 -25.96 -36.98 17.22
N ALA A 79 -24.76 -37.11 17.81
CA ALA A 79 -24.29 -38.32 18.47
C ALA A 79 -24.82 -38.47 19.92
N GLY A 80 -25.64 -37.53 20.40
CA GLY A 80 -26.18 -37.52 21.76
C GLY A 80 -25.15 -37.20 22.85
N GLN A 81 -23.96 -36.72 22.48
CA GLN A 81 -22.91 -36.35 23.43
C GLN A 81 -23.14 -34.97 24.05
N TRP A 82 -23.84 -34.08 23.33
CA TRP A 82 -24.14 -32.72 23.74
C TRP A 82 -25.64 -32.47 23.88
N SER A 83 -26.03 -31.62 24.83
CA SER A 83 -27.40 -31.13 24.92
C SER A 83 -27.67 -30.01 23.90
N ALA A 84 -28.95 -29.68 23.69
CA ALA A 84 -29.34 -28.54 22.85
C ALA A 84 -28.75 -27.22 23.37
N TYR A 85 -28.60 -27.09 24.70
CA TYR A 85 -27.98 -25.93 25.33
C TYR A 85 -26.48 -25.85 25.03
N ASP A 86 -25.76 -26.97 25.07
CA ASP A 86 -24.32 -27.01 24.75
C ASP A 86 -24.09 -26.64 23.29
N LEU A 87 -24.92 -27.14 22.38
CA LEU A 87 -24.87 -26.76 20.97
C LEU A 87 -25.13 -25.26 20.80
N LEU A 88 -26.19 -24.72 21.39
CA LEU A 88 -26.56 -23.30 21.27
C LEU A 88 -25.43 -22.39 21.78
N LYS A 89 -24.89 -22.67 22.97
CA LYS A 89 -23.81 -21.88 23.60
C LYS A 89 -22.57 -21.83 22.71
N ASN A 90 -22.15 -22.95 22.14
CA ASN A 90 -20.96 -23.03 21.30
C ASN A 90 -21.22 -22.51 19.88
N PHE A 91 -22.46 -22.61 19.38
CA PHE A 91 -22.79 -22.13 18.05
C PHE A 91 -22.86 -20.59 17.98
N ILE A 92 -23.33 -19.93 19.05
CA ILE A 92 -23.40 -18.46 19.13
C ILE A 92 -22.00 -17.83 18.95
N SER A 93 -20.94 -18.42 19.52
CA SER A 93 -19.59 -17.85 19.43
C SER A 93 -18.99 -17.88 18.02
N ILE A 94 -19.50 -18.73 17.14
CA ILE A 94 -19.01 -18.89 15.77
C ILE A 94 -19.94 -18.31 14.70
N LYS A 95 -21.17 -17.93 15.07
CA LYS A 95 -22.19 -17.41 14.15
C LYS A 95 -21.69 -16.20 13.35
N THR A 96 -21.13 -15.21 14.04
CA THR A 96 -20.60 -14.00 13.39
C THR A 96 -19.50 -14.32 12.38
N SER A 97 -18.63 -15.28 12.73
CA SER A 97 -17.55 -15.73 11.84
C SER A 97 -18.10 -16.48 10.63
N LEU A 98 -19.15 -17.28 10.80
CA LEU A 98 -19.81 -18.00 9.72
C LEU A 98 -20.54 -17.05 8.75
N GLU A 99 -21.24 -16.03 9.25
CA GLU A 99 -22.04 -15.11 8.42
C GLU A 99 -21.18 -14.08 7.68
N ASN A 100 -20.12 -13.60 8.32
CA ASN A 100 -19.25 -12.56 7.75
C ASN A 100 -18.00 -13.11 7.06
N TYR A 101 -17.87 -14.44 6.95
CA TYR A 101 -16.71 -15.02 6.30
C TYR A 101 -16.68 -14.65 4.81
N GLN A 102 -15.64 -13.94 4.42
CA GLN A 102 -15.36 -13.69 3.01
C GLN A 102 -14.35 -14.74 2.55
N TRP A 103 -14.74 -15.52 1.55
CA TRP A 103 -13.83 -16.45 0.90
C TRP A 103 -12.74 -15.67 0.17
N VAL A 104 -11.55 -15.69 0.75
CA VAL A 104 -10.31 -15.28 0.09
C VAL A 104 -9.69 -16.56 -0.44
N PHE A 105 -10.12 -16.97 -1.63
CA PHE A 105 -9.31 -17.91 -2.40
C PHE A 105 -8.16 -17.10 -2.96
N ASP A 106 -6.92 -17.53 -2.73
CA ASP A 106 -5.73 -16.98 -3.39
C ASP A 106 -5.82 -17.25 -4.90
N VAL A 107 -6.70 -16.51 -5.58
CA VAL A 107 -6.25 -15.81 -6.76
C VAL A 107 -5.39 -14.73 -6.14
N ASN A 108 -4.07 -14.89 -6.07
CA ASN A 108 -3.18 -13.75 -5.87
C ASN A 108 -3.68 -12.73 -6.92
N PRO A 109 -4.42 -11.66 -6.55
CA PRO A 109 -4.55 -10.60 -7.51
C PRO A 109 -3.11 -10.18 -7.69
N GLU A 110 -2.54 -10.31 -8.89
CA GLU A 110 -1.18 -9.85 -9.13
C GLU A 110 -1.08 -8.47 -8.46
N THR A 111 -0.35 -8.41 -7.34
CA THR A 111 -0.29 -7.18 -6.56
C THR A 111 0.50 -6.25 -7.44
N ALA A 112 -0.15 -5.21 -7.92
CA ALA A 112 0.52 -4.25 -8.79
C ALA A 112 1.80 -3.79 -8.08
N PHE A 113 2.88 -3.62 -8.84
CA PHE A 113 4.10 -3.03 -8.31
C PHE A 113 3.76 -1.65 -7.74
N ASP A 114 3.92 -1.51 -6.43
CA ASP A 114 3.75 -0.24 -5.76
C ASP A 114 5.12 0.44 -5.63
N PHE A 115 5.46 1.16 -6.69
CA PHE A 115 6.72 1.88 -6.80
C PHE A 115 6.85 3.02 -5.78
N ASP A 116 5.73 3.63 -5.37
CA ASP A 116 5.73 4.65 -4.34
C ASP A 116 6.02 4.03 -2.95
N LEU A 117 5.53 2.82 -2.66
CA LEU A 117 5.89 2.13 -1.41
C LEU A 117 7.40 1.83 -1.32
N ILE A 118 8.05 1.44 -2.42
CA ILE A 118 9.51 1.24 -2.47
C ILE A 118 10.22 2.57 -2.16
N PHE A 119 9.79 3.67 -2.78
CA PHE A 119 10.35 5.00 -2.51
C PHE A 119 10.14 5.43 -1.05
N GLU A 120 8.92 5.28 -0.52
CA GLU A 120 8.60 5.67 0.87
C GLU A 120 9.41 4.89 1.90
N HIS A 121 9.72 3.62 1.63
CA HIS A 121 10.59 2.82 2.48
C HIS A 121 11.98 3.44 2.59
N PHE A 122 12.66 3.68 1.46
CA PHE A 122 14.02 4.24 1.47
C PHE A 122 14.05 5.72 1.89
N LYS A 123 13.01 6.51 1.56
CA LYS A 123 12.90 7.91 2.00
C LYS A 123 12.89 8.00 3.53
N LYS A 124 12.15 7.13 4.21
CA LYS A 124 12.08 7.10 5.69
C LYS A 124 13.41 6.72 6.35
N GLU A 125 14.23 5.93 5.69
CA GLU A 125 15.55 5.53 6.19
C GLU A 125 16.66 6.54 5.83
N SER A 126 16.40 7.42 4.88
CA SER A 126 17.33 8.47 4.45
C SER A 126 17.32 9.69 5.38
N ARG A 127 18.35 10.55 5.24
CA ARG A 127 18.41 11.87 5.89
C ARG A 127 17.58 12.94 5.17
N LEU A 128 16.88 12.58 4.08
CA LEU A 128 16.14 13.51 3.25
C LEU A 128 15.09 14.34 4.02
N PRO A 129 14.27 13.76 4.94
CA PRO A 129 13.29 14.55 5.69
C PRO A 129 13.94 15.64 6.56
N GLU A 130 15.05 15.31 7.23
CA GLU A 130 15.84 16.22 8.05
C GLU A 130 16.41 17.37 7.21
N LEU A 131 16.98 17.04 6.05
CA LEU A 131 17.61 18.01 5.16
C LEU A 131 16.58 18.97 4.53
N PHE A 132 15.40 18.48 4.15
CA PHE A 132 14.31 19.36 3.70
C PHE A 132 13.82 20.30 4.80
N ASP A 133 13.73 19.83 6.04
CA ASP A 133 13.36 20.67 7.18
C ASP A 133 14.41 21.75 7.46
N LEU A 134 15.69 21.41 7.34
CA LEU A 134 16.78 22.38 7.47
C LEU A 134 16.76 23.44 6.36
N ILE A 135 16.50 23.05 5.11
CA ILE A 135 16.32 24.00 4.00
C ILE A 135 15.16 24.96 4.28
N ILE A 136 14.01 24.41 4.70
CA ILE A 136 12.83 25.21 5.04
C ILE A 136 13.19 26.22 6.14
N GLN A 137 13.88 25.77 7.18
CA GLN A 137 14.31 26.63 8.28
C GLN A 137 15.20 27.78 7.79
N ILE A 138 16.23 27.50 7.00
CA ILE A 138 17.15 28.55 6.51
C ILE A 138 16.42 29.55 5.60
N LEU A 139 15.53 29.08 4.73
CA LEU A 139 14.71 29.97 3.89
C LEU A 139 13.76 30.84 4.72
N GLU A 140 13.22 30.32 5.83
CA GLU A 140 12.41 31.09 6.77
C GLU A 140 13.24 32.12 7.53
N GLU A 141 14.46 31.80 7.95
CA GLU A 141 15.40 32.74 8.58
C GLU A 141 15.77 33.88 7.62
N ILE A 142 16.07 33.56 6.36
CA ILE A 142 16.31 34.55 5.31
C ILE A 142 15.10 35.47 5.16
N LYS A 143 13.89 34.92 5.15
CA LYS A 143 12.65 35.71 5.07
C LYS A 143 12.46 36.63 6.29
N LEU A 144 12.72 36.11 7.48
CA LEU A 144 12.50 36.81 8.75
C LEU A 144 13.57 37.86 9.07
N SER A 145 14.71 37.83 8.36
CA SER A 145 15.79 38.81 8.51
C SER A 145 15.33 40.26 8.29
N GLY A 146 14.31 40.48 7.46
CA GLY A 146 13.86 41.81 7.07
C GLY A 146 14.76 42.52 6.05
N GLU A 147 15.82 41.85 5.57
CA GLU A 147 16.81 42.41 4.65
C GLU A 147 16.36 42.37 3.16
N ILE A 148 15.21 41.77 2.88
CA ILE A 148 14.66 41.64 1.53
C ILE A 148 13.61 42.74 1.30
N ASP A 149 13.98 43.78 0.55
CA ASP A 149 13.07 44.89 0.21
C ASP A 149 12.07 44.54 -0.92
N SER A 150 12.37 43.51 -1.71
CA SER A 150 11.50 43.11 -2.83
C SER A 150 10.30 42.29 -2.37
N VAL A 151 9.11 42.90 -2.42
CA VAL A 151 7.82 42.22 -2.15
C VAL A 151 7.62 41.01 -3.06
N ILE A 152 8.09 41.07 -4.30
CA ILE A 152 8.01 39.96 -5.26
C ILE A 152 8.92 38.80 -4.81
N MET A 153 10.13 39.11 -4.33
CA MET A 153 11.06 38.11 -3.82
C MET A 153 10.50 37.42 -2.57
N LEU A 154 9.97 38.20 -1.62
CA LEU A 154 9.32 37.65 -0.42
C LEU A 154 8.17 36.70 -0.76
N ARG A 155 7.27 37.10 -1.68
CA ARG A 155 6.17 36.23 -2.12
C ARG A 155 6.66 34.96 -2.81
N SER A 156 7.71 35.07 -3.62
CA SER A 156 8.29 33.94 -4.33
C SER A 156 8.95 32.96 -3.36
N LEU A 157 9.71 33.48 -2.38
CA LEU A 157 10.31 32.71 -1.30
C LEU A 157 9.25 31.99 -0.45
N GLU A 158 8.16 32.68 -0.09
CA GLU A 158 7.03 32.05 0.60
C GLU A 158 6.39 30.93 -0.21
N LYS A 159 6.27 31.11 -1.53
CA LYS A 159 5.73 30.08 -2.42
C LYS A 159 6.66 28.87 -2.49
N VAL A 160 7.98 29.08 -2.50
CA VAL A 160 8.98 28.01 -2.45
C VAL A 160 8.88 27.23 -1.15
N ILE A 161 8.90 27.91 -0.01
CA ILE A 161 8.76 27.30 1.32
C ILE A 161 7.46 26.47 1.40
N ALA A 162 6.32 27.05 0.99
CA ALA A 162 5.03 26.37 1.02
C ALA A 162 4.99 25.14 0.09
N THR A 163 5.66 25.21 -1.07
CA THR A 163 5.73 24.10 -2.02
C THR A 163 6.55 22.94 -1.44
N ILE A 164 7.72 23.24 -0.86
CA ILE A 164 8.57 22.21 -0.23
C ILE A 164 7.84 21.57 0.95
N LYS A 165 7.22 22.36 1.84
CA LYS A 165 6.43 21.84 2.97
C LYS A 165 5.31 20.90 2.54
N LYS A 166 4.63 21.20 1.43
CA LYS A 166 3.55 20.35 0.92
C LYS A 166 4.09 19.07 0.27
N SER A 167 5.26 19.14 -0.37
CA SER A 167 5.77 18.07 -1.21
C SER A 167 6.75 17.13 -0.51
N LYS A 168 7.41 17.54 0.58
CA LYS A 168 8.45 16.74 1.26
C LYS A 168 7.96 15.36 1.74
N ASP A 169 6.68 15.27 2.10
CA ASP A 169 6.03 14.03 2.57
C ASP A 169 5.20 13.35 1.46
N GLY A 170 5.27 13.85 0.23
CA GLY A 170 4.51 13.34 -0.92
C GLY A 170 5.17 12.14 -1.62
N SER A 171 4.55 11.74 -2.74
CA SER A 171 5.02 10.67 -3.63
C SER A 171 6.39 10.98 -4.26
N TYR A 172 7.00 9.98 -4.90
CA TYR A 172 8.26 10.14 -5.63
C TYR A 172 8.23 11.37 -6.55
N PHE A 173 7.18 11.50 -7.36
CA PHE A 173 7.04 12.62 -8.29
C PHE A 173 6.95 13.98 -7.58
N SER A 174 6.24 14.05 -6.46
CA SER A 174 6.02 15.28 -5.72
C SER A 174 7.32 15.81 -5.12
N VAL A 175 8.11 14.92 -4.50
CA VAL A 175 9.41 15.26 -3.90
C VAL A 175 10.38 15.74 -4.98
N ASN A 176 10.52 14.99 -6.07
CA ASN A 176 11.45 15.34 -7.16
C ASN A 176 11.09 16.66 -7.85
N SER A 177 9.79 16.89 -8.11
CA SER A 177 9.35 18.14 -8.73
C SER A 177 9.61 19.34 -7.83
N ALA A 178 9.44 19.18 -6.51
CA ALA A 178 9.73 20.24 -5.55
C ALA A 178 11.24 20.50 -5.42
N TRP A 179 12.06 19.44 -5.48
CA TRP A 179 13.52 19.56 -5.48
C TRP A 179 14.03 20.32 -6.71
N GLU A 180 13.59 19.93 -7.91
CA GLU A 180 13.96 20.61 -9.16
C GLU A 180 13.49 22.07 -9.17
N PHE A 181 12.26 22.32 -8.71
CA PHE A 181 11.73 23.67 -8.58
C PHE A 181 12.58 24.53 -7.63
N LEU A 182 12.97 23.98 -6.47
CA LEU A 182 13.86 24.65 -5.53
C LEU A 182 15.19 24.99 -6.19
N LEU A 183 15.90 24.01 -6.76
CA LEU A 183 17.20 24.24 -7.39
C LEU A 183 17.13 25.32 -8.49
N ASN A 184 16.08 25.30 -9.31
CA ASN A 184 15.85 26.33 -10.32
C ASN A 184 15.59 27.70 -9.72
N PHE A 185 14.85 27.78 -8.62
CA PHE A 185 14.63 29.03 -7.90
C PHE A 185 15.94 29.58 -7.31
N LEU A 186 16.75 28.72 -6.68
CA LEU A 186 18.03 29.16 -6.09
C LEU A 186 18.97 29.70 -7.16
N LYS A 187 19.17 28.92 -8.23
CA LYS A 187 20.11 29.23 -9.31
C LYS A 187 19.72 30.47 -10.10
N ASN A 188 18.44 30.58 -10.48
CA ASN A 188 18.01 31.59 -11.44
C ASN A 188 17.52 32.88 -10.78
N TYR A 189 17.26 32.86 -9.47
CA TYR A 189 16.65 34.00 -8.80
C TYR A 189 17.36 34.35 -7.50
N MET A 190 17.46 33.41 -6.57
CA MET A 190 17.92 33.75 -5.22
C MET A 190 19.40 34.14 -5.15
N TRP A 191 20.29 33.42 -5.85
CA TRP A 191 21.71 33.76 -5.87
C TRP A 191 22.01 35.06 -6.61
N GLY A 192 21.20 35.44 -7.59
CA GLY A 192 21.35 36.73 -8.27
C GLY A 192 20.96 37.91 -7.37
N GLU A 193 19.88 37.75 -6.61
CA GLU A 193 19.27 38.85 -5.84
C GLU A 193 19.88 38.99 -4.43
N LEU A 194 20.16 37.89 -3.74
CA LEU A 194 20.50 37.93 -2.31
C LEU A 194 22.01 37.88 -2.02
N PHE A 195 22.82 37.42 -2.96
CA PHE A 195 24.27 37.25 -2.73
C PHE A 195 24.99 38.57 -2.43
N ASN A 196 24.43 39.69 -2.89
CA ASN A 196 24.99 41.03 -2.65
C ASN A 196 24.61 41.64 -1.29
N ILE A 197 23.80 40.96 -0.47
CA ILE A 197 23.36 41.44 0.85
C ILE A 197 24.29 40.85 1.91
N PRO A 198 25.23 41.63 2.49
CA PRO A 198 26.27 41.09 3.36
C PRO A 198 25.73 40.38 4.61
N VAL A 199 24.59 40.87 5.13
CA VAL A 199 23.94 40.32 6.34
C VAL A 199 23.44 38.89 6.12
N LEU A 200 23.12 38.49 4.88
CA LEU A 200 22.62 37.16 4.56
C LEU A 200 23.72 36.15 4.24
N GLY A 201 24.98 36.57 4.11
CA GLY A 201 26.08 35.71 3.63
C GLY A 201 26.16 34.35 4.33
N THR A 202 26.15 34.34 5.67
CA THR A 202 26.21 33.09 6.44
C THR A 202 24.99 32.18 6.23
N ALA A 203 23.80 32.74 6.07
CA ALA A 203 22.59 31.96 5.80
C ALA A 203 22.61 31.36 4.38
N LEU A 204 23.11 32.11 3.39
CA LEU A 204 23.26 31.62 2.02
C LEU A 204 24.32 30.51 1.93
N GLU A 205 25.45 30.65 2.64
CA GLU A 205 26.48 29.60 2.74
C GLU A 205 25.95 28.34 3.42
N ALA A 206 25.21 28.49 4.52
CA ALA A 206 24.56 27.36 5.20
C ALA A 206 23.59 26.65 4.26
N LEU A 207 22.78 27.42 3.51
CA LEU A 207 21.85 26.86 2.55
C LEU A 207 22.55 26.13 1.41
N GLU A 208 23.59 26.72 0.82
CA GLU A 208 24.38 26.07 -0.25
C GLU A 208 24.95 24.73 0.23
N LYS A 209 25.50 24.70 1.44
CA LYS A 209 26.00 23.47 2.04
C LYS A 209 24.89 22.43 2.22
N THR A 210 23.74 22.82 2.77
CA THR A 210 22.60 21.91 2.94
C THR A 210 22.07 21.40 1.59
N ILE A 211 22.06 22.24 0.55
CA ILE A 211 21.67 21.83 -0.80
C ILE A 211 22.62 20.79 -1.37
N ASN A 212 23.93 20.95 -1.18
CA ASN A 212 24.93 19.98 -1.60
C ASN A 212 24.78 18.64 -0.86
N GLU A 213 24.56 18.67 0.46
CA GLU A 213 24.28 17.47 1.24
C GLU A 213 22.98 16.78 0.78
N THR A 214 21.96 17.57 0.45
CA THR A 214 20.67 17.05 -0.07
C THR A 214 20.81 16.44 -1.45
N ASN A 215 21.63 17.01 -2.33
CA ASN A 215 21.95 16.42 -3.63
C ASN A 215 22.59 15.03 -3.49
N GLU A 216 23.57 14.89 -2.58
CA GLU A 216 24.20 13.61 -2.32
C GLU A 216 23.21 12.58 -1.78
N GLU A 217 22.32 13.00 -0.89
CA GLU A 217 21.31 12.11 -0.29
C GLU A 217 20.24 11.70 -1.31
N MET A 218 19.76 12.64 -2.13
CA MET A 218 18.87 12.35 -3.27
C MET A 218 19.51 11.34 -4.22
N PHE A 219 20.78 11.52 -4.58
CA PHE A 219 21.50 10.58 -5.44
C PHE A 219 21.52 9.15 -4.87
N LYS A 220 21.87 9.00 -3.59
CA LYS A 220 21.89 7.69 -2.91
C LYS A 220 20.49 7.07 -2.87
N LEU A 221 19.49 7.86 -2.53
CA LEU A 221 18.09 7.42 -2.48
C LEU A 221 17.64 6.90 -3.85
N HIS A 222 17.91 7.63 -4.93
CA HIS A 222 17.57 7.20 -6.28
C HIS A 222 18.26 5.89 -6.67
N GLN A 223 19.53 5.73 -6.32
CA GLN A 223 20.25 4.50 -6.61
C GLN A 223 19.61 3.29 -5.90
N LEU A 224 19.30 3.41 -4.61
CA LEU A 224 18.66 2.34 -3.84
C LEU A 224 17.28 1.98 -4.38
N VAL A 225 16.47 3.00 -4.68
CA VAL A 225 15.14 2.82 -5.25
C VAL A 225 15.21 2.15 -6.63
N GLN A 226 16.17 2.54 -7.47
CA GLN A 226 16.37 1.94 -8.78
C GLN A 226 16.78 0.47 -8.69
N GLU A 227 17.72 0.16 -7.79
CA GLU A 227 18.18 -1.21 -7.55
C GLU A 227 17.02 -2.10 -7.06
N GLU A 228 16.23 -1.63 -6.09
CA GLU A 228 15.13 -2.43 -5.55
C GLU A 228 13.97 -2.57 -6.53
N MET A 229 13.60 -1.52 -7.28
CA MET A 229 12.58 -1.64 -8.34
C MET A 229 12.98 -2.66 -9.41
N SER A 230 14.24 -2.60 -9.86
CA SER A 230 14.76 -3.55 -10.85
C SER A 230 14.70 -4.97 -10.31
N LYS A 231 15.17 -5.18 -9.07
CA LYS A 231 15.16 -6.49 -8.41
C LYS A 231 13.74 -7.03 -8.22
N THR A 232 12.80 -6.23 -7.73
CA THR A 232 11.40 -6.65 -7.52
C THR A 232 10.75 -7.05 -8.84
N VAL A 233 10.91 -6.24 -9.90
CA VAL A 233 10.32 -6.53 -11.21
C VAL A 233 10.97 -7.75 -11.87
N GLU A 234 12.28 -7.92 -11.78
CA GLU A 234 12.97 -9.07 -12.37
C GLU A 234 12.68 -10.40 -11.67
N ASN A 235 12.44 -10.35 -10.35
CA ASN A 235 12.05 -11.52 -9.57
C ASN A 235 10.63 -12.00 -9.92
N GLU A 236 9.69 -11.07 -10.10
CA GLU A 236 8.30 -11.37 -10.42
C GLU A 236 8.07 -11.64 -11.92
N ILE A 237 8.72 -10.86 -12.78
CA ILE A 237 8.64 -10.97 -14.24
C ILE A 237 9.96 -11.49 -14.79
N LYS A 238 10.15 -12.81 -14.72
CA LYS A 238 11.40 -13.51 -15.11
C LYS A 238 11.91 -13.18 -16.52
N VAL A 239 11.03 -12.84 -17.47
CA VAL A 239 11.42 -12.47 -18.84
C VAL A 239 12.18 -11.15 -18.91
N LEU A 240 11.99 -10.29 -17.91
CA LEU A 240 12.66 -8.99 -17.76
C LEU A 240 14.00 -9.08 -17.00
N LYS A 241 14.40 -10.27 -16.52
CA LYS A 241 15.70 -10.46 -15.84
C LYS A 241 16.87 -9.91 -16.66
N ASP A 242 17.71 -9.09 -16.03
CA ASP A 242 18.85 -8.37 -16.63
C ASP A 242 18.48 -7.44 -17.81
N LYS A 243 17.17 -7.16 -17.99
CA LYS A 243 16.63 -6.35 -19.09
C LYS A 243 15.77 -5.20 -18.58
N SER A 244 15.40 -5.19 -17.30
CA SER A 244 14.62 -4.12 -16.72
C SER A 244 15.49 -2.86 -16.63
N LYS A 245 14.99 -1.78 -17.22
CA LYS A 245 15.62 -0.46 -17.13
C LYS A 245 14.56 0.52 -16.74
N PHE A 246 14.65 1.03 -15.52
CA PHE A 246 13.80 2.08 -15.01
C PHE A 246 14.53 3.41 -15.19
N PRO A 247 14.17 4.22 -16.21
CA PRO A 247 14.74 5.55 -16.37
C PRO A 247 14.21 6.43 -15.24
N PHE A 248 15.02 6.68 -14.22
CA PHE A 248 14.66 7.60 -13.14
C PHE A 248 15.00 9.04 -13.52
N ILE A 249 14.25 9.97 -12.92
CA ILE A 249 14.72 11.33 -12.72
C ILE A 249 15.90 11.19 -11.75
N ALA A 250 17.12 11.21 -12.29
CA ALA A 250 18.35 11.11 -11.52
C ALA A 250 19.13 12.41 -11.67
N TYR A 251 19.86 12.77 -10.62
CA TYR A 251 20.71 13.94 -10.61
C TYR A 251 22.17 13.52 -10.52
N ASP A 252 23.08 14.26 -11.13
CA ASP A 252 24.50 14.10 -10.84
C ASP A 252 24.82 14.66 -9.43
N LYS A 253 26.06 14.48 -8.97
CA LYS A 253 26.51 15.00 -7.68
C LYS A 253 26.43 16.53 -7.57
N SER A 254 26.25 17.22 -8.69
CA SER A 254 26.11 18.68 -8.77
C SER A 254 24.63 19.12 -8.79
N GLY A 255 23.69 18.18 -8.70
CA GLY A 255 22.25 18.46 -8.76
C GLY A 255 21.72 18.72 -10.16
N HIS A 256 22.47 18.37 -11.22
CA HIS A 256 21.98 18.45 -12.59
C HIS A 256 21.21 17.20 -12.96
N LEU A 257 20.05 17.38 -13.60
CA LEU A 257 19.29 16.27 -14.16
C LEU A 257 20.19 15.50 -15.15
N LEU A 258 20.38 14.21 -14.91
CA LEU A 258 21.07 13.34 -15.85
C LEU A 258 20.19 13.18 -17.10
N GLU A 259 20.78 13.34 -18.28
CA GLU A 259 20.08 13.04 -19.53
C GLU A 259 19.61 11.59 -19.51
N ASN A 260 18.29 11.40 -19.49
CA ASN A 260 17.71 10.08 -19.47
C ASN A 260 18.06 9.39 -20.81
N PRO A 261 18.59 8.15 -20.82
CA PRO A 261 18.78 7.42 -22.07
C PRO A 261 17.46 7.39 -22.83
N ALA A 262 17.54 7.67 -24.15
CA ALA A 262 16.37 7.84 -25.01
C ALA A 262 15.26 6.83 -24.68
N SER A 263 14.06 7.35 -24.39
CA SER A 263 12.93 6.51 -23.98
C SER A 263 12.77 5.35 -24.97
N PRO A 264 12.67 4.10 -24.49
CA PRO A 264 12.48 2.96 -25.37
C PRO A 264 11.21 3.19 -26.19
N ARG A 265 11.38 3.46 -27.49
CA ARG A 265 10.26 3.59 -28.42
C ARG A 265 9.76 2.19 -28.71
N LEU A 266 8.44 2.00 -28.60
CA LEU A 266 7.83 0.80 -29.15
C LEU A 266 8.18 0.77 -30.65
N PRO A 267 8.67 -0.36 -31.19
CA PRO A 267 9.19 -0.42 -32.56
C PRO A 267 8.16 -0.01 -33.64
N ASN A 268 6.87 0.07 -33.30
CA ASN A 268 5.78 0.48 -34.19
C ASN A 268 4.96 1.69 -33.71
N ALA A 269 5.41 2.43 -32.69
CA ALA A 269 4.75 3.68 -32.32
C ALA A 269 5.22 4.80 -33.26
N THR A 270 4.51 4.99 -34.37
CA THR A 270 4.63 6.23 -35.16
C THR A 270 4.06 7.38 -34.34
N ALA A 271 4.83 8.47 -34.27
CA ALA A 271 4.46 9.74 -33.63
C ALA A 271 3.24 10.38 -34.28
#